data_AF-A0A7D6EQA1-F1
#
_entry.id   AF-A0A7D6EQA1-F1
#
_cell.length_a   1.000
_cell.length_b   1.000
_cell.length_c   1.000
_cell.angle_alpha   90.00
_cell.angle_beta   90.00
_cell.angle_gamma   90.00
#
_symmetry.space_group_name_H-M   'P 1'
#
loop_
_entity.id
_entity.type
_entity.pdbx_description
1 polymer ?
#
loop_
_entity_poly.entity_id
_entity_poly.type
_entity_poly.pdbx_seq_one_letter_code
_entity_poly.pdbx_strand_id
1 'polypeptide(L)'
;MQFKRIAVVTTALILTSLISTSSASADNRPPAPINQDFAQQNAAYKIALDKFRADLKIYEDNRRAINQSFKETIEKALSDARNMNSSAQTQLQKRQNMSVKQGAVISATAVRDAAIEALGPPPVAPTPPAKQPRAEKIRK
;
A
#
# COMPACT_ATOMS: atom_id res chain seq x y z
N MET A 1 40.31 -11.26 41.81
CA MET A 1 41.25 -10.37 41.12
C MET A 1 40.84 -8.92 41.42
N GLN A 2 41.81 -8.18 41.97
CA GLN A 2 41.91 -6.74 42.28
C GLN A 2 40.63 -5.85 42.29
N PHE A 3 40.25 -5.44 43.50
CA PHE A 3 39.38 -4.29 43.78
C PHE A 3 40.22 -3.00 43.82
N LYS A 4 39.77 -1.94 43.14
CA LYS A 4 40.30 -0.59 43.35
C LYS A 4 39.22 0.30 43.97
N ARG A 5 39.63 0.98 45.03
CA ARG A 5 38.84 1.75 45.98
C ARG A 5 38.51 3.15 45.43
N ILE A 6 37.24 3.49 45.58
CA ILE A 6 36.58 4.76 45.85
C ILE A 6 37.50 5.99 46.06
N ALA A 7 37.16 7.09 45.38
CA ALA A 7 37.30 8.44 45.92
C ALA A 7 36.04 9.25 45.59
N VAL A 8 35.32 9.65 46.65
CA VAL A 8 34.18 10.57 46.65
C VAL A 8 34.66 11.82 47.39
N VAL A 9 34.57 13.00 46.77
CA VAL A 9 34.61 14.35 47.39
C VAL A 9 33.81 15.28 46.47
N THR A 10 32.50 15.38 46.64
CA THR A 10 31.73 16.46 47.31
C THR A 10 31.79 17.86 46.67
N THR A 11 30.64 18.25 46.10
CA THR A 11 29.99 19.57 46.06
C THR A 11 30.67 20.80 45.45
N ALA A 12 30.09 21.28 44.34
CA ALA A 12 29.86 22.70 44.11
C ALA A 12 28.51 22.89 43.37
N LEU A 13 27.58 23.56 44.06
CA LEU A 13 26.27 23.98 43.57
C LEU A 13 26.47 25.23 42.70
N ILE A 14 26.18 25.17 41.39
CA ILE A 14 26.11 26.36 40.53
C ILE A 14 24.71 26.48 39.96
N LEU A 15 23.98 27.42 40.54
CA LEU A 15 22.71 27.96 40.10
C LEU A 15 22.97 29.02 39.01
N THR A 16 21.97 29.24 38.14
CA THR A 16 21.79 30.36 37.17
C THR A 16 22.25 30.16 35.72
N SER A 17 21.29 29.95 34.82
CA SER A 17 20.75 31.02 33.95
C SER A 17 19.74 30.44 32.96
N LEU A 18 18.46 30.85 33.08
CA LEU A 18 17.46 30.63 32.04
C LEU A 18 17.83 31.48 30.82
N ILE A 19 18.39 30.87 29.78
CA ILE A 19 18.43 31.47 28.46
C ILE A 19 17.22 30.94 27.70
N SER A 20 16.13 31.71 27.75
CA SER A 20 15.04 31.61 26.80
C SER A 20 15.57 31.95 25.42
N THR A 21 15.98 30.95 24.64
CA THR A 21 16.13 31.10 23.20
C THR A 21 14.72 31.20 22.62
N SER A 22 14.26 32.44 22.44
CA SER A 22 13.16 32.71 21.52
C SER A 22 13.56 32.17 20.15
N SER A 23 13.02 31.01 19.79
CA SER A 23 13.07 30.51 18.43
C SER A 23 12.26 31.49 17.58
N ALA A 24 12.94 32.45 16.97
CA ALA A 24 12.38 33.18 15.85
C ALA A 24 12.00 32.12 14.81
N SER A 25 10.69 31.91 14.63
CA SER A 25 10.20 31.06 13.55
C SER A 25 10.52 31.78 12.26
N ALA A 26 11.65 31.44 11.65
CA ALA A 26 11.86 31.74 10.25
C ALA A 26 10.70 31.09 9.50
N ASP A 27 9.99 31.89 8.71
CA ASP A 27 9.07 31.39 7.70
C ASP A 27 9.90 30.48 6.78
N ASN A 28 9.84 29.16 7.03
CA ASN A 28 10.42 28.14 6.16
C ASN A 28 9.55 28.07 4.91
N ARG A 29 9.50 29.15 4.13
CA ARG A 29 9.07 29.07 2.75
C ARG A 29 10.10 28.18 2.06
N PRO A 30 9.75 26.97 1.61
CA PRO A 30 10.68 26.16 0.84
C PRO A 30 11.19 27.03 -0.32
N PRO A 31 12.50 27.03 -0.62
CA PRO A 31 12.99 27.75 -1.78
C PRO A 31 12.16 27.32 -2.98
N ALA A 32 11.59 28.30 -3.70
CA ALA A 32 10.84 28.03 -4.92
C ALA A 32 11.66 27.06 -5.77
N PRO A 33 11.06 25.96 -6.29
CA PRO A 33 11.82 24.91 -6.93
C PRO A 33 12.68 25.53 -8.02
N ILE A 34 14.00 25.40 -7.84
CA ILE A 34 15.01 25.76 -8.81
C ILE A 34 14.57 25.10 -10.12
N ASN A 35 14.45 25.90 -11.18
CA ASN A 35 14.04 25.47 -12.51
C ASN A 35 14.79 24.21 -12.93
N GLN A 36 14.24 23.03 -12.62
CA GLN A 36 14.65 21.79 -13.27
C GLN A 36 14.29 21.98 -14.73
N ASP A 37 15.25 21.72 -15.61
CA ASP A 37 15.04 21.81 -17.04
C ASP A 37 13.80 20.98 -17.41
N PHE A 38 12.83 21.62 -18.08
CA PHE A 38 11.59 20.98 -18.52
C PHE A 38 11.89 19.69 -19.32
N ALA A 39 13.01 19.64 -20.03
CA ALA A 39 13.47 18.42 -20.71
C ALA A 39 13.75 17.26 -19.73
N GLN A 40 14.42 17.53 -18.60
CA GLN A 40 14.70 16.53 -17.57
C GLN A 40 13.43 16.06 -16.86
N GLN A 41 12.51 16.99 -16.57
CA GLN A 41 11.21 16.64 -15.97
C GLN A 41 10.37 15.75 -16.90
N ASN A 42 10.40 16.01 -18.22
CA ASN A 42 9.74 15.16 -19.20
C ASN A 42 10.39 13.77 -19.32
N ALA A 43 11.71 13.68 -19.26
CA ALA A 43 12.41 12.41 -19.28
C ALA A 43 12.04 11.54 -18.05
N ALA A 44 12.04 12.14 -16.86
CA ALA A 44 11.61 11.47 -15.63
C ALA A 44 10.13 11.04 -15.71
N TYR A 45 9.26 11.88 -16.26
CA TYR A 45 7.84 11.56 -16.49
C TYR A 45 7.66 10.36 -17.44
N LYS A 46 8.43 10.26 -18.52
CA LYS A 46 8.37 9.13 -19.46
C LYS A 46 8.76 7.81 -18.77
N ILE A 47 9.84 7.82 -18.00
CA ILE A 47 10.27 6.66 -17.22
C ILE A 47 9.19 6.24 -16.22
N ALA A 48 8.61 7.21 -15.51
CA ALA A 48 7.53 6.96 -14.56
C ALA A 48 6.27 6.39 -15.25
N LEU A 49 5.96 6.84 -16.48
CA LEU A 49 4.85 6.31 -17.27
C LEU A 49 5.06 4.86 -17.69
N ASP A 50 6.26 4.51 -18.14
CA ASP A 50 6.57 3.15 -18.56
C ASP A 50 6.55 2.18 -17.38
N LYS A 51 7.07 2.61 -16.22
CA LYS A 51 6.91 1.88 -14.96
C LYS A 51 5.44 1.72 -14.58
N PHE A 52 4.64 2.79 -14.63
CA PHE A 52 3.20 2.74 -14.35
C PHE A 52 2.47 1.73 -15.24
N ARG A 53 2.78 1.67 -16.55
CA ARG A 53 2.19 0.70 -17.48
C ARG A 53 2.55 -0.74 -17.12
N ALA A 54 3.81 -0.98 -16.75
CA ALA A 54 4.26 -2.31 -16.32
C ALA A 54 3.56 -2.73 -15.03
N ASP A 55 3.52 -1.84 -14.03
CA ASP A 55 2.88 -2.08 -12.74
C ASP A 55 1.36 -2.30 -12.92
N LEU A 56 0.70 -1.54 -13.80
CA LEU A 56 -0.71 -1.74 -14.16
C LEU A 56 -0.96 -3.13 -14.75
N LYS A 57 -0.11 -3.57 -15.68
CA LYS A 57 -0.28 -4.90 -16.28
C LYS A 57 -0.22 -6.00 -15.22
N ILE A 58 0.75 -5.92 -14.32
CA ILE A 58 0.92 -6.87 -13.22
C ILE A 58 -0.32 -6.84 -12.31
N TYR A 59 -0.79 -5.65 -11.94
CA TYR A 59 -1.99 -5.48 -11.13
C TYR A 59 -3.24 -6.12 -11.78
N GLU A 60 -3.45 -5.88 -13.07
CA GLU A 60 -4.56 -6.46 -13.84
C GLU A 60 -4.48 -7.99 -13.92
N ASP A 61 -3.29 -8.53 -14.19
CA ASP A 61 -3.06 -9.97 -14.28
C ASP A 61 -3.32 -10.65 -12.92
N ASN A 62 -2.83 -10.07 -11.83
CA ASN A 62 -3.11 -10.55 -10.48
C ASN A 62 -4.61 -10.50 -10.16
N ARG A 63 -5.31 -9.41 -10.51
CA ARG A 63 -6.76 -9.32 -10.29
C ARG A 63 -7.54 -10.37 -11.08
N ARG A 64 -7.10 -10.70 -12.29
CA ARG A 64 -7.67 -11.80 -13.09
C ARG A 64 -7.43 -13.16 -12.44
N ALA A 65 -6.20 -13.41 -11.98
CA ALA A 65 -5.85 -14.66 -11.30
C ALA A 65 -6.69 -14.88 -10.03
N ILE A 66 -6.89 -13.84 -9.22
CA ILE A 66 -7.76 -13.89 -8.02
C ILE A 66 -9.19 -14.30 -8.40
N ASN A 67 -9.78 -13.63 -9.41
CA ASN A 67 -11.14 -13.94 -9.83
C ASN A 67 -11.26 -15.34 -10.47
N GLN A 68 -10.22 -15.80 -11.15
CA GLN A 68 -10.18 -17.14 -11.74
C GLN A 68 -10.14 -18.21 -10.65
N SER A 69 -9.24 -18.08 -9.67
CA SER A 69 -9.16 -18.98 -8.52
C SER A 69 -10.47 -19.04 -7.72
N PHE A 70 -11.13 -17.90 -7.53
CA PHE A 70 -12.46 -17.86 -6.91
C PHE A 70 -13.49 -18.68 -7.69
N LYS A 71 -13.58 -18.49 -9.02
CA LYS A 71 -14.49 -19.27 -9.86
C LYS A 71 -14.21 -20.76 -9.78
N GLU A 72 -12.95 -21.17 -9.89
CA GLU A 72 -12.52 -22.57 -9.79
C GLU A 72 -12.90 -23.18 -8.43
N THR A 73 -12.73 -22.42 -7.35
CA THR A 73 -13.11 -22.88 -6.00
C THR A 73 -14.62 -23.08 -5.87
N ILE A 74 -15.42 -22.17 -6.44
CA ILE A 74 -16.88 -22.29 -6.46
C ILE A 74 -17.34 -23.46 -7.34
N GLU A 75 -16.77 -23.62 -8.52
CA GLU A 75 -17.06 -24.74 -9.42
C GLU A 75 -16.71 -26.08 -8.77
N LYS A 76 -15.56 -26.15 -8.09
CA LYS A 76 -15.18 -27.32 -7.30
C LYS A 76 -16.18 -27.61 -6.19
N ALA A 77 -16.59 -26.61 -5.41
CA ALA A 77 -17.60 -26.79 -4.36
C ALA A 77 -18.96 -27.27 -4.92
N LEU A 78 -19.36 -26.79 -6.11
CA LEU A 78 -20.56 -27.24 -6.79
C LEU A 78 -20.42 -28.69 -7.32
N SER A 79 -19.26 -29.05 -7.85
CA SER A 79 -18.96 -30.41 -8.28
C SER A 79 -18.97 -31.37 -7.10
N ASP A 80 -18.30 -31.03 -6.00
CA ASP A 80 -18.28 -31.80 -4.76
C ASP A 80 -19.71 -31.99 -4.23
N ALA A 81 -20.54 -30.93 -4.21
CA ALA A 81 -21.93 -31.01 -3.81
C ALA A 81 -22.78 -31.93 -4.72
N ARG A 82 -22.52 -31.94 -6.03
CA ARG A 82 -23.20 -32.86 -6.98
C ARG A 82 -22.80 -34.32 -6.72
N ASN A 83 -21.52 -34.58 -6.48
CA ASN A 83 -21.01 -35.92 -6.20
C ASN A 83 -21.54 -36.48 -4.88
N MET A 84 -21.82 -35.61 -3.90
CA MET A 84 -22.41 -36.01 -2.62
C MET A 84 -23.93 -36.23 -2.68
N ASN A 85 -24.62 -35.84 -3.75
CA ASN A 85 -26.07 -36.04 -3.88
C ASN A 85 -26.37 -37.44 -4.41
N SER A 86 -27.04 -38.27 -3.59
CA SER A 86 -27.59 -39.57 -4.00
C SER A 86 -29.08 -39.65 -3.69
N SER A 87 -29.82 -40.47 -4.44
CA SER A 87 -31.26 -40.65 -4.24
C SER A 87 -31.61 -41.33 -2.89
N ALA A 88 -30.64 -42.00 -2.27
CA ALA A 88 -30.79 -42.68 -0.98
C ALA A 88 -30.45 -41.80 0.24
N GLN A 89 -30.21 -40.50 0.05
CA GLN A 89 -29.80 -39.63 1.15
C GLN A 89 -30.89 -39.37 2.18
N THR A 90 -30.49 -39.43 3.45
CA THR A 90 -31.33 -39.01 4.57
C THR A 90 -31.49 -37.48 4.59
N GLN A 91 -32.54 -36.98 5.25
CA GLN A 91 -32.76 -35.53 5.40
C GLN A 91 -31.60 -34.83 6.13
N LEU A 92 -30.97 -35.53 7.08
CA LEU A 92 -29.80 -35.01 7.79
C LEU A 92 -28.60 -34.84 6.85
N GLN A 93 -28.33 -35.82 5.98
CA GLN A 93 -27.25 -35.74 4.99
C GLN A 93 -27.47 -34.58 4.00
N LYS A 94 -28.72 -34.36 3.56
CA LYS A 94 -29.05 -33.20 2.71
C LYS A 94 -28.75 -31.87 3.38
N ARG A 95 -29.11 -31.72 4.67
CA ARG A 95 -28.79 -30.52 5.46
C ARG A 95 -27.28 -30.32 5.62
N GLN A 96 -26.53 -31.39 5.88
CA GLN A 96 -25.08 -31.35 5.98
C GLN A 96 -24.45 -30.92 4.65
N ASN A 97 -24.85 -31.51 3.52
CA ASN A 97 -24.35 -31.14 2.20
C ASN A 97 -24.61 -29.66 1.87
N MET A 98 -25.80 -29.14 2.20
CA MET A 98 -26.11 -27.73 2.02
C MET A 98 -25.25 -26.82 2.90
N SER A 99 -25.02 -27.21 4.15
CA SER A 99 -24.14 -26.48 5.06
C SER A 99 -22.69 -26.48 4.57
N VAL A 100 -22.18 -27.61 4.08
CA VAL A 100 -20.84 -27.71 3.47
C VAL A 100 -20.72 -26.80 2.25
N LYS A 101 -21.72 -26.79 1.36
CA LYS A 101 -21.74 -25.90 0.20
C LYS A 101 -21.71 -24.43 0.64
N GLN A 102 -22.54 -24.03 1.61
CA GLN A 102 -22.56 -22.66 2.11
C GLN A 102 -21.20 -22.30 2.75
N GLY A 103 -20.62 -23.18 3.57
CA GLY A 103 -19.31 -23.00 4.18
C GLY A 103 -18.20 -22.82 3.14
N ALA A 104 -18.22 -23.61 2.06
CA ALA A 104 -17.27 -23.49 0.96
C ALA A 104 -17.39 -22.14 0.24
N VAL A 105 -18.62 -21.64 0.00
CA VAL A 105 -18.84 -20.32 -0.61
C VAL A 105 -18.36 -19.19 0.29
N ILE A 106 -18.64 -19.27 1.60
CA ILE A 106 -18.19 -18.28 2.58
C ILE A 106 -16.66 -18.25 2.63
N SER A 107 -16.03 -19.42 2.71
CA SER A 107 -14.57 -19.55 2.72
C SER A 107 -13.95 -19.02 1.42
N ALA A 108 -14.49 -19.37 0.26
CA ALA A 108 -14.02 -18.86 -1.02
C ALA A 108 -14.12 -17.33 -1.12
N THR A 109 -15.22 -16.77 -0.62
CA THR A 109 -15.41 -15.31 -0.56
C THR A 109 -14.38 -14.66 0.36
N ALA A 110 -14.18 -15.20 1.56
CA ALA A 110 -13.18 -14.67 2.50
C ALA A 110 -11.75 -14.72 1.93
N VAL A 111 -11.39 -15.79 1.22
CA VAL A 111 -10.10 -15.91 0.54
C VAL A 111 -9.97 -14.88 -0.59
N ARG A 112 -11.03 -14.69 -1.38
CA ARG A 112 -11.05 -13.68 -2.44
C ARG A 112 -10.89 -12.27 -1.89
N ASP A 113 -11.61 -11.95 -0.82
CA ASP A 113 -11.58 -10.63 -0.20
C ASP A 113 -10.19 -10.34 0.39
N ALA A 114 -9.61 -11.31 1.10
CA ALA A 114 -8.24 -11.21 1.61
C ALA A 114 -7.21 -11.06 0.47
N ALA A 115 -7.41 -11.74 -0.66
CA ALA A 115 -6.53 -11.61 -1.81
C ALA A 115 -6.66 -10.25 -2.52
N ILE A 116 -7.88 -9.68 -2.57
CA ILE A 116 -8.11 -8.33 -3.09
C ILE A 116 -7.50 -7.28 -2.16
N GLU A 117 -7.62 -7.45 -0.84
CA GLU A 117 -6.99 -6.58 0.15
C GLU A 117 -5.45 -6.61 0.01
N ALA A 118 -4.87 -7.82 -0.17
CA ALA A 118 -3.44 -8.00 -0.39
C ALA A 118 -2.95 -7.42 -1.74
N LEU A 119 -3.82 -7.37 -2.77
CA LEU A 119 -3.50 -6.74 -4.05
C LEU A 119 -3.33 -5.21 -3.91
N GLY A 120 -4.04 -4.60 -2.97
CA GLY A 120 -3.97 -3.17 -2.70
C GLY A 120 -4.62 -2.31 -3.80
N PRO A 121 -4.45 -0.98 -3.74
CA PRO A 121 -5.03 -0.07 -4.71
C PRO A 121 -4.36 -0.18 -6.09
N PRO A 122 -5.06 0.19 -7.17
CA PRO A 122 -4.45 0.23 -8.50
C PRO A 122 -3.30 1.25 -8.54
N PRO A 123 -2.26 0.99 -9.35
CA PRO A 123 -1.21 1.96 -9.64
C PRO A 123 -1.80 3.32 -10.09
N VAL A 124 -1.17 4.41 -9.69
CA VAL A 124 -1.59 5.78 -10.02
C VAL A 124 -0.73 6.33 -11.15
N ALA A 125 -1.37 6.95 -12.14
CA ALA A 125 -0.67 7.55 -13.26
C ALA A 125 0.21 8.73 -12.80
N PRO A 126 1.44 8.88 -13.31
CA PRO A 126 2.29 10.02 -12.98
C PRO A 126 1.67 11.31 -13.50
N THR A 127 1.87 12.42 -12.78
CA THR A 127 1.41 13.75 -13.16
C THR A 127 2.36 14.36 -14.21
N PRO A 128 1.86 14.89 -15.33
CA PRO A 128 2.70 15.57 -16.31
C PRO A 128 3.39 16.83 -15.75
N PRO A 129 4.62 17.16 -16.17
CA PRO A 129 5.28 18.40 -15.79
C PRO A 129 4.51 19.63 -16.30
N ALA A 130 4.39 20.67 -15.46
CA ALA A 130 3.76 21.93 -15.86
C ALA A 130 4.59 22.62 -16.95
N LYS A 131 3.94 23.04 -18.05
CA LYS A 131 4.58 23.86 -19.08
C LYS A 131 4.88 25.24 -18.48
N GLN A 132 6.12 25.71 -18.59
CA GLN A 132 6.47 27.06 -18.15
C GLN A 132 5.66 28.11 -18.96
N PRO A 133 5.07 29.12 -18.31
CA PRO A 133 4.36 30.18 -19.01
C PRO A 133 5.34 30.91 -19.93
N ARG A 134 4.94 31.07 -21.20
CA ARG A 134 5.73 31.75 -22.23
C ARG A 134 5.88 33.20 -21.80
N ALA A 135 7.09 33.65 -21.49
CA ALA A 135 7.34 35.05 -21.14
C ALA A 135 6.78 35.96 -22.25
N GLU A 136 5.74 36.70 -21.90
CA GLU A 136 5.07 37.63 -22.80
C GLU A 136 6.08 38.73 -23.13
N LYS A 137 6.52 38.78 -24.39
CA LYS A 137 7.46 39.78 -24.86
C LYS A 137 6.79 41.15 -24.72
N ILE A 138 7.13 41.88 -23.65
CA ILE A 138 6.81 43.29 -23.51
C ILE A 138 7.44 44.01 -24.71
N ARG A 139 6.62 44.39 -25.69
CA ARG A 139 7.03 45.29 -26.77
C ARG A 139 7.21 46.69 -26.16
N LYS A 140 8.44 47.21 -26.24
CA LYS A 140 8.75 48.62 -26.02
C LYS A 140 8.30 49.45 -27.21
#